data_AF-A0A661XSB7-F1
#
_entry.id   AF-A0A661XSB7-F1
#
_cell.length_a   1.000
_cell.length_b   1.000
_cell.length_c   1.000
_cell.angle_alpha   90.00
_cell.angle_beta   90.00
_cell.angle_gamma   90.00
#
_symmetry.space_group_name_H-M   'P 1'
#
loop_
_entity.id
_entity.type
_entity.pdbx_description
1 polymer ?
#
loop_
_entity_poly.entity_id
_entity_poly.type
_entity_poly.pdbx_seq_one_letter_code
_entity_poly.pdbx_strand_id
1 'polypeptide(L)'
;YFDPFFGNTKISFYTQFLINGTGITFADQTICDSIVFYAKLGVSSGDQYYGPENKEMTFNVHQISSDQEFSNDSTYYSYSTLEIINESLLDPSFNNTFTPNFDDSVQVDLDTIPGVLALKLDPAFGQEIIDFSGTDVLSSLEEFLKVYKGLYITTDGVQDGSILNIDYSSDATTLIMYMHKDTLVNDSTDAIYENFEFSLTPDITAHFNEYKHDYEGSGSAELLEIYNDTSLGNIKYYLQAGGGFAADIKFPTLHSLADSVFVLPISKAELILPVDSNTTDDYEPGNQLFISRINEDGQKVIIDDQGSANLGGFYNESSSEYRFVITGHIQKYLNGDFSSPDVRIEINKPGTSPNRVILNGHDIDTTNGVKNLLLRIYYSTLND
;
A
#
# COMPACT_ATOMS: atom_id res chain seq x y z
N TYR A 1 9.60 -8.02 -2.40
CA TYR A 1 9.62 -8.74 -3.68
C TYR A 1 10.67 -8.14 -4.58
N PHE A 2 11.23 -8.95 -5.47
CA PHE A 2 12.06 -8.51 -6.57
C PHE A 2 11.19 -8.41 -7.82
N ASP A 3 11.22 -7.29 -8.53
CA ASP A 3 10.63 -7.10 -9.85
C ASP A 3 11.74 -7.07 -10.91
N PRO A 4 11.63 -7.83 -12.01
CA PRO A 4 12.67 -7.85 -13.04
C PRO A 4 12.86 -6.49 -13.76
N PHE A 5 11.87 -5.60 -13.73
CA PHE A 5 11.90 -4.28 -14.35
C PHE A 5 12.01 -3.12 -13.36
N PHE A 6 11.52 -3.27 -12.13
CA PHE A 6 11.54 -2.22 -11.11
C PHE A 6 12.55 -2.47 -9.99
N GLY A 7 13.23 -3.63 -9.95
CA GLY A 7 14.16 -3.97 -8.87
C GLY A 7 13.44 -4.35 -7.58
N ASN A 8 14.09 -4.14 -6.44
CA ASN A 8 13.54 -4.58 -5.15
C ASN A 8 12.52 -3.58 -4.60
N THR A 9 11.39 -4.09 -4.15
CA THR A 9 10.41 -3.32 -3.37
C THR A 9 10.16 -4.02 -2.03
N LYS A 10 10.35 -3.26 -0.95
CA LYS A 10 10.00 -3.67 0.41
C LYS A 10 8.95 -2.72 0.98
N ILE A 11 7.87 -3.30 1.48
CA ILE A 11 6.82 -2.57 2.19
C ILE A 11 6.80 -3.08 3.62
N SER A 12 6.86 -2.16 4.56
CA SER A 12 6.78 -2.43 6.00
C SER A 12 5.59 -1.69 6.59
N PHE A 13 5.09 -2.15 7.72
CA PHE A 13 3.85 -1.67 8.30
C PHE A 13 4.07 -1.16 9.72
N TYR A 14 3.60 0.04 10.02
CA TYR A 14 3.55 0.62 11.36
C TYR A 14 2.10 0.63 11.85
N THR A 15 1.88 0.23 13.10
CA THR A 15 0.54 0.17 13.71
C THR A 15 0.60 0.44 15.21
N GLN A 16 -0.36 1.20 15.74
CA GLN A 16 -0.62 1.23 17.18
C GLN A 16 -1.47 0.04 17.60
N PHE A 17 -1.23 -0.45 18.80
CA PHE A 17 -2.14 -1.34 19.52
C PHE A 17 -2.54 -0.62 20.81
N LEU A 18 -3.82 -0.69 21.17
CA LEU A 18 -4.37 0.06 22.29
C LEU A 18 -4.90 -0.89 23.36
N ILE A 19 -4.75 -0.50 24.62
CA ILE A 19 -5.43 -1.17 25.72
C ILE A 19 -6.94 -0.91 25.71
N ASN A 20 -7.72 -1.93 26.04
CA ASN A 20 -9.17 -1.86 26.11
C ASN A 20 -9.63 -1.55 27.54
N GLY A 21 -9.83 -0.27 27.85
CA GLY A 21 -10.33 0.20 29.14
C GLY A 21 -9.40 1.17 29.86
N THR A 22 -9.70 1.44 31.12
CA THR A 22 -8.89 2.31 32.00
C THR A 22 -8.68 1.62 33.34
N GLY A 23 -7.50 1.84 33.95
CA GLY A 23 -7.14 1.23 35.24
C GLY A 23 -7.07 -0.29 35.15
N ILE A 24 -6.43 -0.83 34.10
CA ILE A 24 -6.33 -2.27 33.89
C ILE A 24 -5.45 -2.87 35.00
N THR A 25 -5.93 -3.97 35.55
CA THR A 25 -5.23 -4.74 36.57
C THR A 25 -5.30 -6.21 36.22
N PHE A 26 -4.15 -6.87 36.26
CA PHE A 26 -3.99 -8.31 36.20
C PHE A 26 -3.90 -8.88 37.61
N ALA A 27 -4.32 -10.13 37.78
CA ALA A 27 -4.26 -10.79 39.08
C ALA A 27 -2.81 -10.98 39.54
N ASP A 28 -2.60 -11.01 40.86
CA ASP A 28 -1.26 -11.29 41.42
C ASP A 28 -0.75 -12.64 40.91
N GLN A 29 0.53 -12.68 40.51
CA GLN A 29 1.23 -13.85 39.98
C GLN A 29 0.70 -14.37 38.63
N THR A 30 0.01 -13.53 37.84
CA THR A 30 -0.29 -13.84 36.44
C THR A 30 1.00 -13.96 35.63
N ILE A 31 1.04 -14.98 34.77
CA ILE A 31 2.17 -15.30 33.90
C ILE A 31 1.70 -15.14 32.44
N CYS A 32 2.49 -14.43 31.63
CA CYS A 32 2.29 -14.41 30.18
C CYS A 32 2.77 -15.73 29.57
N ASP A 33 1.86 -16.48 28.95
CA ASP A 33 2.20 -17.72 28.23
C ASP A 33 2.65 -17.43 26.81
N SER A 34 1.94 -16.53 26.14
CA SER A 34 2.26 -16.12 24.77
C SER A 34 1.57 -14.81 24.42
N ILE A 35 2.15 -14.09 23.48
CA ILE A 35 1.54 -12.91 22.88
C ILE A 35 1.70 -13.03 21.37
N VAL A 36 0.60 -12.87 20.64
CA VAL A 36 0.55 -13.16 19.20
C VAL A 36 -0.12 -12.01 18.48
N PHE A 37 0.59 -11.45 17.50
CA PHE A 37 0.01 -10.53 16.53
C PHE A 37 -0.58 -11.35 15.38
N TYR A 38 -1.89 -11.26 15.21
CA TYR A 38 -2.63 -11.84 14.11
C TYR A 38 -2.90 -10.76 13.07
N ALA A 39 -2.62 -11.04 11.80
CA ALA A 39 -2.99 -10.19 10.67
C ALA A 39 -3.85 -10.99 9.69
N LYS A 40 -5.09 -10.56 9.50
CA LYS A 40 -5.95 -11.13 8.47
C LYS A 40 -5.39 -10.78 7.11
N LEU A 41 -5.08 -11.80 6.33
CA LEU A 41 -4.64 -11.64 4.95
C LEU A 41 -5.82 -11.62 3.99
N GLY A 42 -5.67 -10.77 2.97
CA GLY A 42 -6.66 -10.54 1.93
C GLY A 42 -7.76 -9.59 2.36
N VAL A 43 -7.96 -8.54 1.56
CA VAL A 43 -9.10 -7.64 1.70
C VAL A 43 -10.30 -8.22 0.97
N SER A 44 -11.49 -8.11 1.55
CA SER A 44 -12.73 -8.76 1.10
C SER A 44 -13.21 -8.40 -0.33
N SER A 45 -12.50 -7.49 -1.03
CA SER A 45 -12.81 -7.07 -2.41
C SER A 45 -11.56 -6.84 -3.28
N GLY A 46 -10.41 -7.41 -2.92
CA GLY A 46 -9.15 -7.22 -3.65
C GLY A 46 -8.19 -8.39 -3.54
N ASP A 47 -7.02 -8.23 -4.16
CA ASP A 47 -6.01 -9.28 -4.22
C ASP A 47 -5.44 -9.58 -2.84
N GLN A 48 -5.11 -10.85 -2.60
CA GLN A 48 -4.59 -11.28 -1.30
C GLN A 48 -3.10 -10.95 -1.13
N TYR A 49 -2.38 -10.88 -2.24
CA TYR A 49 -0.97 -10.59 -2.32
C TYR A 49 -0.62 -9.96 -3.68
N TYR A 50 0.62 -9.52 -3.84
CA TYR A 50 1.18 -9.03 -5.10
C TYR A 50 2.61 -9.53 -5.30
N GLY A 51 2.97 -9.89 -6.53
CA GLY A 51 4.28 -10.48 -6.85
C GLY A 51 4.25 -12.02 -6.77
N PRO A 52 5.43 -12.66 -6.70
CA PRO A 52 5.55 -14.11 -6.85
C PRO A 52 4.83 -14.89 -5.73
N GLU A 53 4.07 -15.91 -6.14
CA GLU A 53 3.36 -16.81 -5.23
C GLU A 53 4.28 -17.79 -4.48
N ASN A 54 3.78 -18.30 -3.34
CA ASN A 54 4.35 -19.45 -2.63
C ASN A 54 5.83 -19.30 -2.25
N LYS A 55 6.26 -18.06 -1.98
CA LYS A 55 7.59 -17.76 -1.48
C LYS A 55 7.59 -17.68 0.03
N GLU A 56 8.56 -18.34 0.64
CA GLU A 56 8.81 -18.20 2.07
C GLU A 56 9.39 -16.81 2.37
N MET A 57 8.85 -16.14 3.38
CA MET A 57 9.25 -14.81 3.81
C MET A 57 9.64 -14.84 5.29
N THR A 58 10.75 -14.21 5.66
CA THR A 58 11.15 -14.10 7.08
C THR A 58 10.71 -12.75 7.63
N PHE A 59 9.87 -12.77 8.65
CA PHE A 59 9.33 -11.58 9.30
C PHE A 59 10.19 -11.13 10.47
N ASN A 60 10.12 -9.83 10.76
CA ASN A 60 10.66 -9.20 11.96
C ASN A 60 9.61 -8.24 12.53
N VAL A 61 9.53 -8.16 13.86
CA VAL A 61 8.65 -7.23 14.56
C VAL A 61 9.49 -6.45 15.56
N HIS A 62 9.30 -5.14 15.59
CA HIS A 62 10.02 -4.23 16.47
C HIS A 62 9.05 -3.32 17.20
N GLN A 63 9.42 -2.88 18.40
CA GLN A 63 8.70 -1.82 19.08
C GLN A 63 9.04 -0.45 18.47
N ILE A 64 8.04 0.40 18.30
CA ILE A 64 8.25 1.81 17.95
C ILE A 64 8.76 2.55 19.20
N SER A 65 9.85 3.33 19.06
CA SER A 65 10.46 4.07 20.17
C SER A 65 9.47 5.05 20.80
N SER A 66 9.48 5.16 22.13
CA SER A 66 8.60 6.04 22.93
C SER A 66 8.85 7.54 22.74
N ASP A 67 10.04 7.91 22.25
CA ASP A 67 10.55 9.29 22.25
C ASP A 67 10.05 10.14 21.06
N GLN A 68 8.99 9.69 20.38
CA GLN A 68 8.41 10.36 19.22
C GLN A 68 6.89 10.36 19.25
N GLU A 69 6.29 11.18 18.39
CA GLU A 69 4.86 11.20 18.18
C GLU A 69 4.45 10.14 17.14
N PHE A 70 3.44 9.36 17.48
CA PHE A 70 2.72 8.50 16.56
C PHE A 70 1.24 8.59 16.95
N SER A 71 0.48 9.32 16.15
CA SER A 71 -0.91 9.70 16.42
C SER A 71 -1.77 9.56 15.16
N ASN A 72 -3.06 9.23 15.36
CA ASN A 72 -4.04 9.06 14.29
C ASN A 72 -4.42 10.40 13.63
N ASP A 73 -4.18 11.52 14.31
CA ASP A 73 -4.44 12.87 13.78
C ASP A 73 -3.30 13.40 12.89
N SER A 74 -2.20 12.64 12.76
CA SER A 74 -1.04 13.01 11.94
C SER A 74 -1.14 12.48 10.51
N THR A 75 -0.49 13.20 9.58
CA THR A 75 -0.36 12.74 8.19
C THR A 75 0.98 12.04 7.99
N TYR A 76 0.94 10.81 7.48
CA TYR A 76 2.13 10.03 7.11
C TYR A 76 2.16 9.84 5.60
N TYR A 77 3.34 9.98 5.00
CA TYR A 77 3.60 9.79 3.58
C TYR A 77 4.31 8.45 3.35
N SER A 78 4.42 8.00 2.10
CA SER A 78 5.07 6.73 1.77
C SER A 78 6.55 6.64 2.17
N TYR A 79 7.20 7.80 2.32
CA TYR A 79 8.59 7.95 2.78
C TYR A 79 8.70 8.27 4.28
N SER A 80 7.58 8.35 5.01
CA SER A 80 7.61 8.55 6.45
C SER A 80 8.23 7.33 7.14
N THR A 81 9.01 7.59 8.19
CA THR A 81 9.65 6.56 9.01
C THR A 81 9.54 6.95 10.47
N LEU A 82 9.41 5.97 11.36
CA LEU A 82 9.49 6.16 12.81
C LEU A 82 10.74 5.45 13.35
N GLU A 83 11.31 6.01 14.42
CA GLU A 83 12.40 5.38 15.15
C GLU A 83 11.90 4.09 15.84
N ILE A 84 12.71 3.03 15.78
CA ILE A 84 12.36 1.73 16.36
C ILE A 84 13.41 1.30 17.38
N ILE A 85 13.01 0.42 18.29
CA ILE A 85 13.93 -0.36 19.11
C ILE A 85 14.39 -1.55 18.25
N ASN A 86 15.69 -1.63 17.95
CA ASN A 86 16.24 -2.58 16.98
C ASN A 86 16.15 -4.06 17.42
N GLU A 87 15.86 -4.32 18.69
CA GLU A 87 15.63 -5.67 19.20
C GLU A 87 14.36 -6.25 18.56
N SER A 88 14.42 -7.50 18.11
CA SER A 88 13.24 -8.18 17.59
C SER A 88 12.35 -8.59 18.75
N LEU A 89 11.06 -8.30 18.63
CA LEU A 89 10.03 -8.75 19.55
C LEU A 89 9.57 -10.18 19.27
N LEU A 90 10.06 -10.84 18.21
CA LEU A 90 9.63 -12.20 17.89
C LEU A 90 10.23 -13.22 18.87
N ASP A 91 9.44 -14.21 19.26
CA ASP A 91 9.91 -15.28 20.15
C ASP A 91 11.02 -16.09 19.46
N PRO A 92 12.24 -16.13 20.04
CA PRO A 92 13.38 -16.83 19.44
C PRO A 92 13.20 -18.36 19.38
N SER A 93 12.21 -18.91 20.08
CA SER A 93 11.87 -20.33 20.11
C SER A 93 11.02 -20.76 18.92
N PHE A 94 10.48 -19.81 18.14
CA PHE A 94 9.64 -20.09 16.98
C PHE A 94 10.32 -19.73 15.66
N ASN A 95 9.90 -20.41 14.60
CA ASN A 95 10.34 -20.10 13.25
C ASN A 95 9.50 -18.92 12.71
N ASN A 96 10.18 -17.81 12.39
CA ASN A 96 9.55 -16.57 11.94
C ASN A 96 9.42 -16.47 10.42
N THR A 97 9.54 -17.61 9.74
CA THR A 97 9.27 -17.74 8.32
C THR A 97 7.80 -18.06 8.08
N PHE A 98 7.21 -17.43 7.07
CA PHE A 98 5.85 -17.68 6.66
C PHE A 98 5.82 -17.82 5.13
N THR A 99 5.20 -18.90 4.66
CA THR A 99 4.83 -19.04 3.25
C THR A 99 3.34 -18.75 3.14
N PRO A 100 2.91 -17.73 2.38
CA PRO A 100 1.50 -17.37 2.28
C PRO A 100 0.64 -18.56 1.87
N ASN A 101 -0.32 -18.89 2.74
CA ASN A 101 -1.35 -19.87 2.48
C ASN A 101 -2.69 -19.28 2.93
N PHE A 102 -3.56 -18.97 1.96
CA PHE A 102 -4.84 -18.31 2.22
C PHE A 102 -5.97 -19.29 2.56
N ASP A 103 -5.74 -20.58 2.35
CA ASP A 103 -6.70 -21.66 2.67
C ASP A 103 -6.44 -22.25 4.07
N ASP A 104 -5.19 -22.22 4.54
CA ASP A 104 -4.84 -22.67 5.89
C ASP A 104 -5.45 -21.75 6.95
N SER A 105 -5.86 -22.35 8.06
CA SER A 105 -6.58 -21.67 9.13
C SER A 105 -5.87 -21.77 10.45
N VAL A 106 -5.84 -20.67 11.18
CA VAL A 106 -5.33 -20.62 12.55
C VAL A 106 -6.48 -20.34 13.52
N GLN A 107 -6.32 -20.80 14.75
CA GLN A 107 -7.24 -20.44 15.81
C GLN A 107 -6.89 -19.03 16.31
N VAL A 108 -7.85 -18.10 16.22
CA VAL A 108 -7.78 -16.76 16.79
C VAL A 108 -8.85 -16.70 17.86
N ASP A 109 -8.41 -16.70 19.13
CA ASP A 109 -9.28 -16.88 20.30
C ASP A 109 -10.19 -18.13 20.19
N LEU A 110 -11.50 -17.98 20.06
CA LEU A 110 -12.47 -19.08 19.96
C LEU A 110 -12.82 -19.47 18.53
N ASP A 111 -12.37 -18.69 17.54
CA ASP A 111 -12.70 -18.89 16.13
C ASP A 111 -11.54 -19.48 15.33
N THR A 112 -11.86 -20.23 14.27
CA THR A 112 -10.88 -20.76 13.32
C THR A 112 -10.98 -19.98 12.02
N ILE A 113 -9.92 -19.24 11.68
CA ILE A 113 -9.95 -18.23 10.63
C ILE A 113 -8.90 -18.55 9.55
N PRO A 114 -9.28 -18.68 8.27
CA PRO A 114 -8.35 -18.92 7.17
C PRO A 114 -7.58 -17.67 6.77
N GLY A 115 -6.37 -17.85 6.22
CA GLY A 115 -5.55 -16.78 5.66
C GLY A 115 -5.22 -15.72 6.71
N VAL A 116 -4.54 -16.13 7.78
CA VAL A 116 -4.08 -15.26 8.87
C VAL A 116 -2.58 -15.47 9.04
N LEU A 117 -1.82 -14.38 9.06
CA LEU A 117 -0.43 -14.38 9.50
C LEU A 117 -0.41 -14.28 11.03
N ALA A 118 0.18 -15.27 11.70
CA ALA A 118 0.35 -15.28 13.16
C ALA A 118 1.82 -15.09 13.52
N LEU A 119 2.19 -13.91 14.02
CA LEU A 119 3.53 -13.57 14.48
C LEU A 119 3.59 -13.69 16.00
N LYS A 120 4.32 -14.70 16.49
CA LYS A 120 4.49 -14.92 17.94
C LYS A 120 5.57 -14.00 18.48
N LEU A 121 5.21 -13.16 19.44
CA LEU A 121 6.13 -12.29 20.13
C LEU A 121 6.70 -12.99 21.37
N ASP A 122 7.88 -12.57 21.82
CA ASP A 122 8.52 -13.05 23.04
C ASP A 122 7.57 -12.84 24.23
N PRO A 123 7.22 -13.89 24.99
CA PRO A 123 6.37 -13.76 26.18
C PRO A 123 6.88 -12.75 27.21
N ALA A 124 8.19 -12.44 27.24
CA ALA A 124 8.75 -11.40 28.09
C ALA A 124 8.14 -10.00 27.80
N PHE A 125 7.79 -9.71 26.56
CA PHE A 125 7.12 -8.46 26.18
C PHE A 125 5.71 -8.38 26.79
N GLY A 126 4.94 -9.48 26.73
CA GLY A 126 3.64 -9.55 27.39
C GLY A 126 3.76 -9.50 28.92
N GLN A 127 4.79 -10.15 29.49
CA GLN A 127 5.06 -10.10 30.92
C GLN A 127 5.36 -8.68 31.41
N GLU A 128 6.11 -7.88 30.63
CA GLU A 128 6.37 -6.47 30.96
C GLU A 128 5.07 -5.67 31.08
N ILE A 129 4.10 -5.89 30.17
CA ILE A 129 2.79 -5.24 30.22
C ILE A 129 2.03 -5.67 31.48
N ILE A 130 2.06 -6.97 31.84
CA ILE A 130 1.42 -7.48 33.06
C ILE A 130 2.05 -6.85 34.31
N ASP A 131 3.36 -6.67 34.33
CA ASP A 131 4.09 -6.11 35.47
C ASP A 131 3.74 -4.62 35.73
N PHE A 132 3.19 -3.92 34.73
CA PHE A 132 2.61 -2.58 34.90
C PHE A 132 1.20 -2.58 35.53
N SER A 133 0.64 -3.74 35.87
CA SER A 133 -0.65 -3.88 36.57
C SER A 133 -0.76 -2.93 37.77
N GLY A 134 -1.81 -2.11 37.79
CA GLY A 134 -2.07 -1.17 38.89
C GLY A 134 -1.11 0.02 38.99
N THR A 135 -0.22 0.21 38.01
CA THR A 135 0.63 1.41 37.88
C THR A 135 -0.03 2.48 37.01
N ASP A 136 0.55 3.68 36.96
CA ASP A 136 0.06 4.78 36.12
C ASP A 136 0.07 4.43 34.62
N VAL A 137 0.97 3.53 34.17
CA VAL A 137 1.10 3.15 32.75
C VAL A 137 -0.20 2.53 32.20
N LEU A 138 -0.91 1.73 33.00
CA LEU A 138 -2.18 1.11 32.62
C LEU A 138 -3.42 1.87 33.14
N SER A 139 -3.23 3.08 33.67
CA SER A 139 -4.33 3.90 34.21
C SER A 139 -5.22 4.50 33.11
N SER A 140 -4.64 4.80 31.94
CA SER A 140 -5.35 5.38 30.80
C SER A 140 -4.61 5.10 29.49
N LEU A 141 -5.31 5.30 28.37
CA LEU A 141 -4.70 5.20 27.04
C LEU A 141 -3.56 6.22 26.84
N GLU A 142 -3.70 7.42 27.39
CA GLU A 142 -2.67 8.47 27.28
C GLU A 142 -1.37 8.04 27.96
N GLU A 143 -1.44 7.48 29.18
CA GLU A 143 -0.26 6.99 29.88
C GLU A 143 0.34 5.76 29.20
N PHE A 144 -0.51 4.85 28.70
CA PHE A 144 -0.06 3.68 27.96
C PHE A 144 0.76 4.07 26.72
N LEU A 145 0.24 5.03 25.94
CA LEU A 145 0.91 5.53 24.74
C LEU A 145 2.18 6.35 25.03
N LYS A 146 2.50 6.69 26.28
CA LYS A 146 3.83 7.25 26.64
C LYS A 146 4.92 6.18 26.64
N VAL A 147 4.56 4.92 26.88
CA VAL A 147 5.50 3.79 26.94
C VAL A 147 5.45 2.97 25.66
N TYR A 148 4.25 2.66 25.18
CA TYR A 148 4.04 1.79 24.01
C TYR A 148 3.46 2.60 22.85
N LYS A 149 4.29 2.93 21.86
CA LYS A 149 3.82 3.66 20.67
C LYS A 149 3.19 2.75 19.63
N GLY A 150 3.62 1.50 19.53
CA GLY A 150 3.11 0.55 18.55
C GLY A 150 4.16 -0.45 18.08
N LEU A 151 3.83 -1.16 17.02
CA LEU A 151 4.67 -2.18 16.38
C LEU A 151 5.09 -1.73 14.98
N TYR A 152 6.32 -2.04 14.62
CA TYR A 152 6.83 -2.00 13.26
C TYR A 152 7.03 -3.44 12.77
N ILE A 153 6.34 -3.80 11.70
CA ILE A 153 6.34 -5.14 11.12
C ILE A 153 7.00 -5.07 9.74
N THR A 154 8.02 -5.88 9.53
CA THR A 154 8.80 -5.87 8.30
C THR A 154 9.27 -7.28 7.95
N THR A 155 10.01 -7.38 6.85
CA THR A 155 10.74 -8.59 6.45
C THR A 155 12.23 -8.31 6.40
N ASP A 156 13.04 -9.37 6.47
CA ASP A 156 14.50 -9.25 6.29
C ASP A 156 14.88 -8.63 4.93
N GLY A 157 14.00 -8.76 3.92
CA GLY A 157 14.23 -8.28 2.57
C GLY A 157 15.37 -9.00 1.84
N VAL A 158 15.81 -10.16 2.36
CA VAL A 158 16.93 -10.94 1.81
C VAL A 158 16.43 -11.93 0.77
N GLN A 159 15.27 -12.54 1.03
CA GLN A 159 14.65 -13.47 0.10
C GLN A 159 13.61 -12.76 -0.75
N ASP A 160 13.47 -13.23 -1.99
CA ASP A 160 12.33 -12.83 -2.82
C ASP A 160 11.04 -13.39 -2.22
N GLY A 161 9.97 -12.61 -2.33
CA GLY A 161 8.69 -12.84 -1.63
C GLY A 161 7.57 -12.03 -2.24
N SER A 162 6.34 -12.17 -1.75
CA SER A 162 5.21 -11.35 -2.17
C SER A 162 4.97 -10.16 -1.24
N ILE A 163 4.26 -9.13 -1.69
CA ILE A 163 3.59 -8.18 -0.79
C ILE A 163 2.29 -8.81 -0.32
N LEU A 164 2.03 -8.82 0.99
CA LEU A 164 0.79 -9.32 1.55
C LEU A 164 -0.15 -8.16 1.85
N ASN A 165 -1.41 -8.27 1.42
CA ASN A 165 -2.44 -7.31 1.77
C ASN A 165 -3.06 -7.72 3.11
N ILE A 166 -2.98 -6.84 4.10
CA ILE A 166 -3.57 -7.03 5.42
C ILE A 166 -4.93 -6.32 5.46
N ASP A 167 -5.99 -7.06 5.81
CA ASP A 167 -7.27 -6.46 6.14
C ASP A 167 -7.23 -5.90 7.56
N TYR A 168 -6.75 -4.66 7.67
CA TYR A 168 -6.63 -3.96 8.94
C TYR A 168 -7.99 -3.64 9.59
N SER A 169 -9.09 -3.77 8.85
CA SER A 169 -10.45 -3.57 9.37
C SER A 169 -11.08 -4.83 9.94
N SER A 170 -10.44 -6.00 9.75
CA SER A 170 -10.92 -7.27 10.27
C SER A 170 -10.64 -7.38 11.77
N ASP A 171 -11.61 -7.88 12.54
CA ASP A 171 -11.41 -8.25 13.96
C ASP A 171 -10.34 -9.35 14.14
N ALA A 172 -10.02 -10.10 13.09
CA ALA A 172 -8.93 -11.07 13.08
C ALA A 172 -7.54 -10.44 12.92
N THR A 173 -7.46 -9.14 12.62
CA THR A 173 -6.23 -8.35 12.70
C THR A 173 -6.15 -7.73 14.10
N THR A 174 -5.48 -8.43 15.01
CA THR A 174 -5.51 -8.12 16.44
C THR A 174 -4.22 -8.57 17.13
N LEU A 175 -3.97 -8.08 18.34
CA LEU A 175 -2.88 -8.54 19.20
C LEU A 175 -3.51 -9.16 20.45
N ILE A 176 -3.21 -10.44 20.71
CA ILE A 176 -3.78 -11.18 21.84
C ILE A 176 -2.65 -11.66 22.73
N MET A 177 -2.74 -11.32 24.00
CA MET A 177 -1.92 -11.88 25.07
C MET A 177 -2.69 -13.00 25.77
N TYR A 178 -2.14 -14.21 25.77
CA TYR A 178 -2.64 -15.36 26.50
C TYR A 178 -1.85 -15.52 27.79
N MET A 179 -2.56 -15.70 28.88
CA MET A 179 -1.99 -15.73 30.22
C MET A 179 -2.69 -16.76 31.09
N HIS A 180 -1.99 -17.17 32.15
CA HIS A 180 -2.59 -17.95 33.20
C HIS A 180 -2.21 -17.44 34.58
N LYS A 181 -2.95 -17.92 35.56
CA LYS A 181 -2.61 -17.83 36.96
C LYS A 181 -2.78 -19.18 37.62
N ASP A 182 -1.75 -19.58 38.36
CA ASP A 182 -1.84 -20.73 39.24
C ASP A 182 -2.79 -20.45 40.41
N THR A 183 -3.67 -21.39 40.68
CA THR A 183 -4.62 -21.38 41.79
C THR A 183 -4.56 -22.71 42.54
N LEU A 184 -4.80 -22.66 43.85
CA LEU A 184 -4.88 -23.87 44.68
C LEU A 184 -6.34 -24.31 44.78
N VAL A 185 -6.66 -25.44 44.16
CA VAL A 185 -7.98 -26.08 44.25
C VAL A 185 -7.78 -27.47 44.86
N ASN A 186 -8.36 -27.70 46.05
CA ASN A 186 -8.33 -28.98 46.76
C ASN A 186 -6.92 -29.62 46.90
N ASP A 187 -5.94 -28.86 47.37
CA ASP A 187 -4.53 -29.29 47.54
C ASP A 187 -3.82 -29.71 46.23
N SER A 188 -4.35 -29.32 45.07
CA SER A 188 -3.70 -29.40 43.76
C SER A 188 -3.56 -28.01 43.14
N THR A 189 -2.45 -27.78 42.44
CA THR A 189 -2.27 -26.58 41.60
C THR A 189 -3.07 -26.78 40.32
N ASP A 190 -4.00 -25.86 40.05
CA ASP A 190 -4.73 -25.74 38.80
C ASP A 190 -4.40 -24.38 38.18
N ALA A 191 -4.64 -24.20 36.88
CA ALA A 191 -4.36 -22.96 36.17
C ALA A 191 -5.66 -22.36 35.59
N ILE A 192 -5.91 -21.08 35.88
CA ILE A 192 -6.97 -20.31 35.23
C ILE A 192 -6.35 -19.60 34.04
N TYR A 193 -6.83 -19.90 32.83
CA TYR A 193 -6.37 -19.28 31.60
C TYR A 193 -7.30 -18.14 31.19
N GLU A 194 -6.70 -17.02 30.83
CA GLU A 194 -7.37 -15.82 30.35
C GLU A 194 -6.64 -15.25 29.14
N ASN A 195 -7.32 -14.44 28.35
CA ASN A 195 -6.68 -13.65 27.31
C ASN A 195 -6.99 -12.17 27.51
N PHE A 196 -6.08 -11.34 27.02
CA PHE A 196 -6.23 -9.91 26.94
C PHE A 196 -6.00 -9.46 25.50
N GLU A 197 -7.05 -8.93 24.89
CA GLU A 197 -7.02 -8.45 23.51
C GLU A 197 -6.75 -6.94 23.48
N PHE A 198 -5.80 -6.53 22.64
CA PHE A 198 -5.51 -5.12 22.35
C PHE A 198 -6.23 -4.70 21.07
N SER A 199 -6.75 -3.47 21.04
CA SER A 199 -7.46 -2.92 19.89
C SER A 199 -6.52 -2.36 18.82
N LEU A 200 -6.75 -2.75 17.56
CA LEU A 200 -6.03 -2.25 16.37
C LEU A 200 -6.96 -1.56 15.35
N THR A 201 -8.11 -1.03 15.80
CA THR A 201 -9.15 -0.53 14.90
C THR A 201 -8.69 0.68 14.05
N PRO A 202 -8.97 0.70 12.73
CA PRO A 202 -8.49 1.75 11.82
C PRO A 202 -8.87 3.19 12.22
N ASP A 203 -10.06 3.39 12.79
CA ASP A 203 -10.59 4.72 13.08
C ASP A 203 -9.96 5.39 14.32
N ILE A 204 -9.27 4.62 15.17
CA ILE A 204 -8.71 5.11 16.44
C ILE A 204 -7.23 4.80 16.61
N THR A 205 -6.63 4.03 15.70
CA THR A 205 -5.20 3.70 15.73
C THR A 205 -4.46 4.33 14.57
N ALA A 206 -3.33 4.97 14.88
CA ALA A 206 -2.41 5.40 13.83
C ALA A 206 -1.80 4.16 13.15
N HIS A 207 -1.78 4.17 11.83
CA HIS A 207 -1.17 3.10 11.04
C HIS A 207 -0.77 3.65 9.66
N PHE A 208 0.36 3.19 9.14
CA PHE A 208 0.80 3.54 7.79
C PHE A 208 1.82 2.54 7.25
N ASN A 209 1.99 2.56 5.93
CA ASN A 209 2.98 1.74 5.22
C ASN A 209 4.24 2.56 4.91
N GLU A 210 5.41 1.98 5.19
CA GLU A 210 6.69 2.46 4.69
C GLU A 210 7.04 1.74 3.40
N TYR A 211 7.34 2.50 2.35
CA TYR A 211 7.74 1.97 1.05
C TYR A 211 9.23 2.25 0.80
N LYS A 212 9.97 1.19 0.46
CA LYS A 212 11.37 1.26 0.04
C LYS A 212 11.51 0.61 -1.32
N HIS A 213 11.89 1.41 -2.31
CA HIS A 213 12.19 0.97 -3.66
C HIS A 213 13.70 1.08 -3.92
N ASP A 214 14.29 0.01 -4.42
CA ASP A 214 15.66 -0.04 -4.91
C ASP A 214 15.64 -0.35 -6.41
N TYR A 215 15.75 0.72 -7.19
CA TYR A 215 15.77 0.67 -8.64
C TYR A 215 17.15 0.31 -9.20
N GLU A 216 18.23 0.51 -8.44
CA GLU A 216 19.59 0.22 -8.92
C GLU A 216 19.78 -1.28 -9.18
N GLY A 217 19.08 -2.12 -8.41
CA GLY A 217 18.99 -3.57 -8.62
C GLY A 217 18.07 -4.00 -9.77
N SER A 218 17.45 -3.09 -10.51
CA SER A 218 16.54 -3.43 -11.62
C SER A 218 17.26 -4.19 -12.74
N GLY A 219 16.58 -5.19 -13.31
CA GLY A 219 17.01 -5.87 -14.53
C GLY A 219 16.73 -5.07 -15.81
N SER A 220 16.03 -3.93 -15.73
CA SER A 220 15.72 -3.06 -16.86
C SER A 220 16.70 -1.89 -16.95
N ALA A 221 17.66 -2.00 -17.87
CA ALA A 221 18.52 -0.88 -18.24
C ALA A 221 17.71 0.32 -18.75
N GLU A 222 16.60 0.07 -19.45
CA GLU A 222 15.70 1.11 -19.97
C GLU A 222 15.09 1.95 -18.84
N LEU A 223 14.65 1.33 -17.74
CA LEU A 223 14.14 2.04 -16.56
C LEU A 223 15.22 2.96 -15.97
N LEU A 224 16.44 2.44 -15.81
CA LEU A 224 17.57 3.20 -15.26
C LEU A 224 18.00 4.36 -16.17
N GLU A 225 17.90 4.20 -17.49
CA GLU A 225 18.15 5.28 -18.45
C GLU A 225 17.06 6.36 -18.35
N ILE A 226 15.78 5.97 -18.33
CA ILE A 226 14.65 6.90 -18.19
C ILE A 226 14.68 7.64 -16.85
N TYR A 227 15.14 6.97 -15.78
CA TYR A 227 15.33 7.59 -14.47
C TYR A 227 16.30 8.79 -14.54
N ASN A 228 17.33 8.69 -15.37
CA ASN A 228 18.32 9.74 -15.56
C ASN A 228 17.93 10.75 -16.64
N ASP A 229 17.21 10.32 -17.69
CA ASP A 229 16.73 11.15 -18.78
C ASP A 229 15.27 10.81 -19.14
N THR A 230 14.34 11.62 -18.63
CA THR A 230 12.90 11.43 -18.83
C THR A 230 12.45 11.59 -20.30
N SER A 231 13.28 12.14 -21.19
CA SER A 231 12.94 12.25 -22.62
C SER A 231 12.92 10.89 -23.34
N LEU A 232 13.58 9.87 -22.76
CA LEU A 232 13.55 8.49 -23.24
C LEU A 232 12.21 7.79 -22.97
N GLY A 233 11.34 8.41 -22.16
CA GLY A 233 9.99 7.92 -21.84
C GLY A 233 9.02 7.86 -23.03
N ASN A 234 9.43 8.35 -24.22
CA ASN A 234 8.62 8.30 -25.43
C ASN A 234 8.49 6.89 -26.03
N ILE A 235 9.41 5.97 -25.72
CA ILE A 235 9.35 4.57 -26.17
C ILE A 235 8.53 3.73 -25.19
N LYS A 236 8.86 3.80 -23.89
CA LYS A 236 8.15 3.14 -22.79
C LYS A 236 8.19 4.04 -21.57
N TYR A 237 7.17 3.96 -20.72
CA TYR A 237 7.15 4.66 -19.45
C TYR A 237 6.58 3.78 -18.34
N TYR A 238 6.99 4.08 -17.12
CA TYR A 238 6.85 3.20 -15.97
C TYR A 238 6.02 3.89 -14.91
N LEU A 239 5.05 3.17 -14.35
CA LEU A 239 4.27 3.63 -13.22
C LEU A 239 4.41 2.63 -12.07
N GLN A 240 4.58 3.14 -10.86
CA GLN A 240 4.61 2.32 -9.65
C GLN A 240 3.96 3.07 -8.48
N ALA A 241 3.13 2.37 -7.72
CA ALA A 241 2.55 2.89 -6.49
C ALA A 241 3.61 3.02 -5.38
N GLY A 242 3.20 3.30 -4.14
CA GLY A 242 4.13 3.38 -3.00
C GLY A 242 5.03 4.61 -2.97
N GLY A 243 4.71 5.65 -3.75
CA GLY A 243 5.63 6.78 -3.96
C GLY A 243 6.74 6.48 -4.99
N GLY A 244 6.53 5.46 -5.83
CA GLY A 244 7.34 5.20 -7.00
C GLY A 244 7.04 6.14 -8.17
N PHE A 245 7.11 5.61 -9.39
CA PHE A 245 7.04 6.41 -10.62
C PHE A 245 5.64 6.88 -11.00
N ALA A 246 5.59 8.11 -11.51
CA ALA A 246 4.46 8.71 -12.21
C ALA A 246 4.94 9.22 -13.58
N ALA A 247 4.03 9.34 -14.55
CA ALA A 247 4.37 9.81 -15.89
C ALA A 247 3.61 11.07 -16.26
N ASP A 248 4.31 12.05 -16.83
CA ASP A 248 3.72 13.24 -17.43
C ASP A 248 3.59 13.05 -18.94
N ILE A 249 2.36 13.08 -19.45
CA ILE A 249 2.05 13.03 -20.86
C ILE A 249 1.88 14.46 -21.37
N LYS A 250 2.75 14.83 -22.32
CA LYS A 250 2.76 16.16 -22.92
C LYS A 250 2.05 16.16 -24.27
N PHE A 251 1.28 17.22 -24.56
CA PHE A 251 0.60 17.38 -25.85
C PHE A 251 1.11 18.62 -26.60
N PRO A 252 2.39 18.62 -27.07
CA PRO A 252 3.03 19.81 -27.62
C PRO A 252 2.37 20.32 -28.90
N THR A 253 1.69 19.45 -29.65
CA THR A 253 1.05 19.78 -30.92
C THR A 253 -0.39 20.28 -30.77
N LEU A 254 -1.00 20.15 -29.58
CA LEU A 254 -2.40 20.48 -29.38
C LEU A 254 -2.69 21.98 -29.51
N HIS A 255 -1.69 22.83 -29.20
CA HIS A 255 -1.80 24.28 -29.41
C HIS A 255 -2.09 24.64 -30.87
N SER A 256 -1.54 23.88 -31.83
CA SER A 256 -1.81 24.13 -33.25
C SER A 256 -3.27 23.93 -33.65
N LEU A 257 -4.05 23.19 -32.86
CA LEU A 257 -5.50 23.08 -33.04
C LEU A 257 -6.23 24.33 -32.51
N ALA A 258 -5.71 24.98 -31.46
CA ALA A 258 -6.27 26.23 -30.94
C ALA A 258 -6.05 27.41 -31.90
N ASP A 259 -4.91 27.42 -32.60
CA ASP A 259 -4.56 28.45 -33.59
C ASP A 259 -5.27 28.28 -34.93
N SER A 260 -5.89 27.12 -35.17
CA SER A 260 -6.75 26.91 -36.34
C SER A 260 -8.00 27.78 -36.19
N VAL A 261 -8.36 28.54 -37.22
CA VAL A 261 -9.50 29.50 -37.26
C VAL A 261 -10.84 28.85 -36.89
N PHE A 262 -10.90 27.53 -36.83
CA PHE A 262 -12.01 26.75 -36.33
C PHE A 262 -11.77 26.42 -34.85
N VAL A 263 -12.43 27.12 -33.92
CA VAL A 263 -12.62 26.61 -32.56
C VAL A 263 -13.54 25.39 -32.68
N LEU A 264 -12.94 24.22 -32.82
CA LEU A 264 -13.65 22.97 -33.07
C LEU A 264 -14.37 22.53 -31.80
N PRO A 265 -15.71 22.41 -31.79
CA PRO A 265 -16.40 21.75 -30.70
C PRO A 265 -15.97 20.28 -30.65
N ILE A 266 -15.27 19.90 -29.58
CA ILE A 266 -14.85 18.52 -29.36
C ILE A 266 -16.03 17.72 -28.84
N SER A 267 -16.40 16.68 -29.57
CA SER A 267 -17.45 15.75 -29.17
C SER A 267 -16.92 14.69 -28.22
N LYS A 268 -15.67 14.25 -28.41
CA LYS A 268 -15.01 13.28 -27.54
C LYS A 268 -13.49 13.36 -27.67
N ALA A 269 -12.75 13.29 -26.57
CA ALA A 269 -11.31 13.07 -26.56
C ALA A 269 -10.98 11.83 -25.71
N GLU A 270 -10.27 10.87 -26.29
CA GLU A 270 -9.88 9.62 -25.63
C GLU A 270 -8.35 9.51 -25.58
N LEU A 271 -7.79 9.47 -24.38
CA LEU A 271 -6.39 9.13 -24.16
C LEU A 271 -6.29 7.62 -23.90
N ILE A 272 -5.59 6.90 -24.78
CA ILE A 272 -5.42 5.45 -24.70
C ILE A 272 -3.98 5.16 -24.31
N LEU A 273 -3.79 4.39 -23.24
CA LEU A 273 -2.50 4.02 -22.66
C LEU A 273 -2.33 2.49 -22.77
N PRO A 274 -1.69 1.96 -23.82
CA PRO A 274 -1.49 0.52 -23.96
C PRO A 274 -0.46 0.00 -22.97
N VAL A 275 -0.73 -1.17 -22.40
CA VAL A 275 0.17 -1.90 -21.49
C VAL A 275 1.12 -2.77 -22.30
N ASP A 276 2.40 -2.83 -21.90
CA ASP A 276 3.32 -3.84 -22.41
C ASP A 276 2.98 -5.20 -21.77
N SER A 277 2.18 -5.99 -22.46
CA SER A 277 1.68 -7.29 -22.01
C SER A 277 2.79 -8.32 -21.73
N ASN A 278 4.02 -8.11 -22.22
CA ASN A 278 5.14 -9.02 -21.95
C ASN A 278 5.77 -8.79 -20.57
N THR A 279 5.23 -7.84 -19.80
CA THR A 279 5.79 -7.43 -18.52
C THR A 279 4.88 -7.80 -17.36
N THR A 280 3.70 -8.36 -17.61
CA THR A 280 2.61 -8.42 -16.63
C THR A 280 2.50 -9.71 -15.83
N ASP A 281 3.42 -10.67 -16.00
CA ASP A 281 3.38 -12.06 -15.48
C ASP A 281 2.93 -12.17 -13.99
N ASP A 282 3.84 -12.27 -13.03
CA ASP A 282 3.51 -12.29 -11.59
C ASP A 282 3.14 -10.88 -11.05
N TYR A 283 3.04 -9.89 -11.95
CA TYR A 283 2.97 -8.47 -11.61
C TYR A 283 1.83 -7.80 -12.39
N GLU A 284 0.61 -8.17 -12.02
CA GLU A 284 -0.58 -7.68 -12.70
C GLU A 284 -0.69 -6.15 -12.65
N PRO A 285 -1.11 -5.50 -13.76
CA PRO A 285 -1.37 -4.07 -13.78
C PRO A 285 -2.48 -3.71 -12.78
N GLY A 286 -2.35 -2.56 -12.12
CA GLY A 286 -3.39 -2.09 -11.21
C GLY A 286 -4.73 -1.88 -11.92
N ASN A 287 -5.85 -2.21 -11.26
CA ASN A 287 -7.20 -2.15 -11.84
C ASN A 287 -7.58 -0.78 -12.40
N GLN A 288 -7.01 0.30 -11.88
CA GLN A 288 -7.31 1.65 -12.31
C GLN A 288 -6.09 2.58 -12.21
N LEU A 289 -5.94 3.47 -13.19
CA LEU A 289 -5.03 4.60 -13.14
C LEU A 289 -5.77 5.87 -12.74
N PHE A 290 -5.03 6.82 -12.16
CA PHE A 290 -5.50 8.15 -11.83
C PHE A 290 -4.88 9.18 -12.78
N ILE A 291 -5.67 10.17 -13.18
CA ILE A 291 -5.25 11.25 -14.06
C ILE A 291 -5.43 12.61 -13.37
N SER A 292 -4.41 13.45 -13.45
CA SER A 292 -4.42 14.80 -12.90
C SER A 292 -3.67 15.75 -13.83
N ARG A 293 -3.63 17.03 -13.50
CA ARG A 293 -2.73 18.01 -14.13
C ARG A 293 -1.91 18.72 -13.06
N ILE A 294 -0.76 19.23 -13.45
CA ILE A 294 0.02 20.15 -12.62
C ILE A 294 -0.33 21.57 -13.07
N ASN A 295 -0.78 22.42 -12.15
CA ASN A 295 -1.08 23.81 -12.46
C ASN A 295 0.21 24.67 -12.53
N GLU A 296 0.06 25.96 -12.83
CA GLU A 296 1.18 26.89 -12.97
C GLU A 296 1.97 27.10 -11.66
N ASP A 297 1.32 26.85 -10.51
CA ASP A 297 1.94 26.89 -9.18
C ASP A 297 2.68 25.59 -8.82
N GLY A 298 2.74 24.61 -9.74
CA GLY A 298 3.36 23.31 -9.49
C GLY A 298 2.50 22.36 -8.64
N GLN A 299 1.23 22.68 -8.42
CA GLN A 299 0.33 21.89 -7.60
C GLN A 299 -0.45 20.87 -8.43
N LYS A 300 -0.56 19.66 -7.89
CA LYS A 300 -1.43 18.62 -8.44
C LYS A 300 -2.89 19.02 -8.26
N VAL A 301 -3.64 19.10 -9.36
CA VAL A 301 -5.06 19.38 -9.37
C VAL A 301 -5.80 18.35 -10.23
N ILE A 302 -7.00 18.00 -9.80
CA ILE A 302 -7.86 17.10 -10.56
C ILE A 302 -8.28 17.74 -11.88
N ILE A 303 -8.39 16.94 -12.94
CA ILE A 303 -9.02 17.39 -14.18
C ILE A 303 -10.53 17.45 -13.99
N ASP A 304 -11.20 18.33 -14.72
CA ASP A 304 -12.65 18.54 -14.57
C ASP A 304 -13.49 17.29 -14.85
N ASP A 305 -13.00 16.44 -15.75
CA ASP A 305 -13.66 15.18 -16.10
C ASP A 305 -13.67 14.17 -14.93
N GLN A 306 -12.93 14.40 -13.82
CA GLN A 306 -12.92 13.50 -12.65
C GLN A 306 -14.29 13.31 -11.98
N GLY A 307 -15.19 14.29 -12.10
CA GLY A 307 -16.58 14.15 -11.63
C GLY A 307 -17.50 13.38 -12.59
N SER A 308 -17.01 13.01 -13.78
CA SER A 308 -17.79 12.36 -14.82
C SER A 308 -17.72 10.84 -14.69
N ALA A 309 -18.89 10.17 -14.72
CA ALA A 309 -18.97 8.71 -14.77
C ALA A 309 -18.26 8.10 -16.00
N ASN A 310 -17.97 8.92 -17.02
CA ASN A 310 -17.36 8.47 -18.28
C ASN A 310 -15.83 8.62 -18.33
N LEU A 311 -15.17 9.15 -17.28
CA LEU A 311 -13.72 9.38 -17.32
C LEU A 311 -12.94 8.09 -17.61
N GLY A 312 -13.33 6.96 -17.00
CA GLY A 312 -12.67 5.67 -17.21
C GLY A 312 -11.40 5.49 -16.37
N GLY A 313 -10.30 5.09 -17.01
CA GLY A 313 -9.03 4.78 -16.37
C GLY A 313 -8.91 3.36 -15.84
N PHE A 314 -9.91 2.50 -16.07
CA PHE A 314 -9.85 1.08 -15.70
C PHE A 314 -9.04 0.27 -16.70
N TYR A 315 -8.32 -0.73 -16.21
CA TYR A 315 -7.60 -1.67 -17.07
C TYR A 315 -8.60 -2.51 -17.87
N ASN A 316 -8.37 -2.66 -19.17
CA ASN A 316 -9.13 -3.56 -20.02
C ASN A 316 -8.22 -4.69 -20.49
N GLU A 317 -8.35 -5.86 -19.87
CA GLU A 317 -7.57 -7.06 -20.19
C GLU A 317 -7.69 -7.50 -21.66
N SER A 318 -8.89 -7.41 -22.23
CA SER A 318 -9.14 -7.85 -23.62
C SER A 318 -8.38 -7.02 -24.65
N SER A 319 -8.14 -5.75 -24.34
CA SER A 319 -7.41 -4.82 -25.21
C SER A 319 -6.01 -4.47 -24.69
N SER A 320 -5.64 -4.95 -23.50
CA SER A 320 -4.41 -4.63 -22.77
C SER A 320 -4.11 -3.13 -22.73
N GLU A 321 -5.07 -2.32 -22.30
CA GLU A 321 -4.93 -0.86 -22.28
C GLU A 321 -5.78 -0.21 -21.18
N TYR A 322 -5.38 0.99 -20.78
CA TYR A 322 -6.23 1.93 -20.04
C TYR A 322 -6.77 2.99 -21.00
N ARG A 323 -7.95 3.52 -20.69
CA ARG A 323 -8.59 4.57 -21.50
C ARG A 323 -9.19 5.63 -20.61
N PHE A 324 -8.80 6.88 -20.85
CA PHE A 324 -9.41 8.06 -20.25
C PHE A 324 -10.23 8.84 -21.28
N VAL A 325 -11.41 9.29 -20.91
CA VAL A 325 -12.19 10.28 -21.68
C VAL A 325 -11.98 11.65 -21.07
N ILE A 326 -11.16 12.48 -21.72
CA ILE A 326 -10.69 13.79 -21.22
C ILE A 326 -11.24 14.95 -22.05
N THR A 327 -12.48 14.81 -22.51
CA THR A 327 -13.12 15.76 -23.44
C THR A 327 -13.19 17.16 -22.84
N GLY A 328 -13.63 17.28 -21.59
CA GLY A 328 -13.76 18.57 -20.92
C GLY A 328 -12.42 19.27 -20.75
N HIS A 329 -11.41 18.53 -20.27
CA HIS A 329 -10.04 19.02 -20.13
C HIS A 329 -9.48 19.58 -21.44
N ILE A 330 -9.56 18.82 -22.53
CA ILE A 330 -9.06 19.27 -23.83
C ILE A 330 -9.85 20.48 -24.34
N GLN A 331 -11.18 20.50 -24.20
CA GLN A 331 -11.99 21.65 -24.64
C GLN A 331 -11.66 22.92 -23.86
N LYS A 332 -11.45 22.84 -22.55
CA LYS A 332 -11.08 24.00 -21.72
C LYS A 332 -9.71 24.55 -22.05
N TYR A 333 -8.74 23.67 -22.32
CA TYR A 333 -7.44 24.09 -22.84
C TYR A 333 -7.59 24.90 -24.14
N LEU A 334 -8.36 24.38 -25.11
CA LEU A 334 -8.58 25.07 -26.39
C LEU A 334 -9.35 26.40 -26.24
N ASN A 335 -10.18 26.53 -25.19
CA ASN A 335 -10.86 27.78 -24.86
C ASN A 335 -9.93 28.80 -24.18
N GLY A 336 -8.72 28.41 -23.77
CA GLY A 336 -7.76 29.27 -23.08
C GLY A 336 -7.94 29.32 -21.56
N ASP A 337 -8.66 28.38 -20.95
CA ASP A 337 -8.91 28.37 -19.50
C ASP A 337 -7.64 28.07 -18.68
N PHE A 338 -6.64 27.43 -19.30
CA PHE A 338 -5.33 27.18 -18.71
C PHE A 338 -4.26 27.00 -19.80
N SER A 339 -2.99 27.15 -19.42
CA SER A 339 -1.85 27.30 -20.35
C SER A 339 -1.27 25.99 -20.89
N SER A 340 -1.48 24.86 -20.23
CA SER A 340 -0.94 23.56 -20.66
C SER A 340 -2.00 22.45 -20.66
N PRO A 341 -2.11 21.67 -21.75
CA PRO A 341 -3.00 20.51 -21.83
C PRO A 341 -2.43 19.26 -21.14
N ASP A 342 -1.18 19.32 -20.68
CA ASP A 342 -0.44 18.17 -20.18
C ASP A 342 -1.13 17.53 -18.97
N VAL A 343 -0.96 16.22 -18.85
CA VAL A 343 -1.59 15.42 -17.78
C VAL A 343 -0.57 14.52 -17.11
N ARG A 344 -0.75 14.28 -15.81
CA ARG A 344 0.00 13.31 -15.03
C ARG A 344 -0.83 12.05 -14.83
N ILE A 345 -0.22 10.90 -15.10
CA ILE A 345 -0.78 9.56 -14.91
C ILE A 345 -0.05 8.89 -13.75
N GLU A 346 -0.84 8.33 -12.83
CA GLU A 346 -0.39 7.62 -11.63
C GLU A 346 -1.20 6.35 -11.43
N ILE A 347 -0.68 5.40 -10.66
CA ILE A 347 -1.49 4.28 -10.17
C ILE A 347 -2.48 4.80 -9.14
N ASN A 348 -3.72 4.32 -9.20
CA ASN A 348 -4.74 4.74 -8.24
C ASN A 348 -4.40 4.21 -6.83
N LYS A 349 -4.76 4.99 -5.80
CA LYS A 349 -4.46 4.69 -4.39
C LYS A 349 -2.99 4.29 -4.15
N PRO A 350 -2.02 5.15 -4.52
CA PRO A 350 -0.61 4.77 -4.46
C PRO A 350 -0.13 4.46 -3.02
N GLY A 351 -0.80 4.97 -1.98
CA GLY A 351 -0.43 4.71 -0.58
C GLY A 351 -0.81 3.33 -0.04
N THR A 352 -1.67 2.57 -0.74
CA THR A 352 -2.19 1.27 -0.27
C THR A 352 -2.10 0.18 -1.35
N SER A 353 -1.37 0.43 -2.43
CA SER A 353 -1.21 -0.49 -3.56
C SER A 353 0.29 -0.74 -3.78
N PRO A 354 0.70 -1.99 -4.02
CA PRO A 354 2.05 -2.32 -4.46
C PRO A 354 2.18 -2.42 -5.99
N ASN A 355 1.10 -2.17 -6.74
CA ASN A 355 1.04 -2.43 -8.17
C ASN A 355 2.05 -1.57 -8.94
N ARG A 356 2.50 -2.11 -10.07
CA ARG A 356 3.24 -1.38 -11.10
C ARG A 356 2.65 -1.65 -12.48
N VAL A 357 2.98 -0.81 -13.46
CA VAL A 357 2.67 -1.07 -14.87
C VAL A 357 3.71 -0.43 -15.78
N ILE A 358 4.01 -1.12 -16.88
CA ILE A 358 4.84 -0.60 -17.97
C ILE A 358 3.93 -0.32 -19.15
N LEU A 359 3.98 0.91 -19.65
CA LEU A 359 3.10 1.41 -20.70
C LEU A 359 3.92 1.72 -21.94
N ASN A 360 3.33 1.43 -23.09
CA ASN A 360 3.93 1.71 -24.39
C ASN A 360 3.81 3.21 -24.69
N GLY A 361 4.94 3.85 -24.97
CA GLY A 361 5.01 5.25 -25.36
C GLY A 361 4.52 5.50 -26.79
N HIS A 362 4.62 6.75 -27.23
CA HIS A 362 4.17 7.18 -28.56
C HIS A 362 5.08 6.66 -29.68
N ASP A 363 6.39 6.59 -29.41
CA ASP A 363 7.45 6.26 -30.36
C ASP A 363 7.82 4.76 -30.36
N ILE A 364 7.08 3.92 -29.63
CA ILE A 364 7.27 2.46 -29.63
C ILE A 364 7.15 1.90 -31.06
N ASP A 365 7.94 0.88 -31.38
CA ASP A 365 7.80 0.17 -32.65
C ASP A 365 6.45 -0.58 -32.67
N THR A 366 5.56 -0.15 -33.57
CA THR A 366 4.22 -0.70 -33.73
C THR A 366 4.17 -1.93 -34.66
N THR A 367 5.33 -2.38 -35.15
CA THR A 367 5.45 -3.63 -35.92
C THR A 367 4.87 -4.81 -35.11
N ASN A 368 4.31 -5.80 -35.80
CA ASN A 368 3.66 -6.98 -35.19
C ASN A 368 2.43 -6.67 -34.31
N GLY A 369 1.82 -5.50 -34.45
CA GLY A 369 0.55 -5.17 -33.79
C GLY A 369 0.68 -4.62 -32.36
N VAL A 370 1.89 -4.20 -31.97
CA VAL A 370 2.10 -3.43 -30.73
C VAL A 370 1.37 -2.09 -30.84
N LYS A 371 0.60 -1.74 -29.80
CA LYS A 371 -0.13 -0.48 -29.71
C LYS A 371 0.73 0.58 -29.03
N ASN A 372 0.68 1.81 -29.53
CA ASN A 372 1.35 2.97 -28.96
C ASN A 372 0.38 3.90 -28.22
N LEU A 373 0.93 4.76 -27.36
CA LEU A 373 0.20 5.86 -26.74
C LEU A 373 -0.45 6.75 -27.80
N LEU A 374 -1.74 7.03 -27.65
CA LEU A 374 -2.47 7.89 -28.58
C LEU A 374 -3.57 8.72 -27.90
N LEU A 375 -3.72 9.96 -28.35
CA LEU A 375 -4.88 10.82 -28.08
C LEU A 375 -5.79 10.83 -29.31
N ARG A 376 -7.01 10.33 -29.17
CA ARG A 376 -8.03 10.30 -30.23
C ARG A 376 -9.06 11.40 -30.01
N ILE A 377 -9.16 12.34 -30.94
CA ILE A 377 -10.09 13.47 -30.85
C ILE A 377 -11.16 13.34 -31.94
N TYR A 378 -12.42 13.42 -31.52
CA TYR A 378 -13.59 13.51 -32.38
C TYR A 378 -14.14 14.92 -32.29
N TYR A 379 -14.24 15.60 -33.42
CA TYR A 379 -14.70 16.98 -33.50
C TYR A 379 -15.62 17.18 -34.69
N SER A 380 -16.45 18.22 -34.62
CA SER A 380 -17.27 18.66 -35.75
C SER A 380 -16.66 19.91 -36.37
N THR A 381 -16.63 19.98 -37.71
CA THR A 381 -16.32 21.23 -38.40
C THR A 381 -17.59 22.07 -38.50
N LEU A 382 -17.53 23.33 -38.09
CA LEU A 382 -18.56 24.30 -38.45
C LEU A 382 -18.38 24.59 -39.94
N ASN A 383 -19.29 24.08 -40.77
CA ASN A 383 -19.36 24.48 -42.17
C ASN A 383 -20.00 25.88 -42.21
N ASP A 384 -19.32 26.83 -42.85
CA ASP A 384 -19.89 28.13 -43.24
C ASP A 384 -21.03 27.97 -44.24
#